data_AF-A0A8J7ARQ9-F1
#
_entry.id   AF-A0A8J7ARQ9-F1
#
_cell.length_a   1.000
_cell.length_b   1.000
_cell.length_c   1.000
_cell.angle_alpha   90.00
_cell.angle_beta   90.00
_cell.angle_gamma   90.00
#
_symmetry.space_group_name_H-M   'P 1'
#
loop_
_entity.id
_entity.type
_entity.pdbx_description
1 polymer ?
#
loop_
_entity_poly.entity_id
_entity_poly.type
_entity_poly.pdbx_seq_one_letter_code
_entity_poly.pdbx_strand_id
1 'polypeptide(L)'
;MINALFEQFVEASPPSVMMRALMERIFAPEKLDALFEQTAERQYTRELLFSSIVGLMSLVVSGIHPSVSAAYKALEKLIGVSRPALYSKLNGLEPAISQALV
;
A
#
# COMPACT_ATOMS: atom_id res chain seq x y z
N MET A 1 29.04 8.49 -9.50
CA MET A 1 28.98 7.05 -9.18
C MET A 1 27.55 6.51 -9.24
N ILE A 2 26.58 7.11 -8.53
CA ILE A 2 25.17 6.68 -8.59
C ILE A 2 24.52 6.93 -9.98
N ASN A 3 24.84 8.02 -10.68
CA ASN A 3 24.27 8.28 -12.02
C ASN A 3 24.60 7.18 -13.04
N ALA A 4 25.84 6.70 -13.09
CA ALA A 4 26.25 5.64 -14.00
C ALA A 4 25.50 4.31 -13.73
N LEU A 5 25.09 4.06 -12.48
CA LEU A 5 24.23 2.92 -12.14
C LEU A 5 22.81 3.12 -12.69
N PHE A 6 22.24 4.32 -12.57
CA PHE A 6 20.90 4.62 -13.07
C PHE A 6 20.82 4.66 -14.60
N GLU A 7 21.87 5.12 -15.27
CA GLU A 7 21.97 5.13 -16.73
C GLU A 7 21.69 3.74 -17.32
N GLN A 8 22.20 2.66 -16.71
CA GLN A 8 21.95 1.29 -17.18
C GLN A 8 20.46 0.91 -17.16
N PHE A 9 19.71 1.34 -16.14
CA PHE A 9 18.28 1.06 -16.04
C PHE A 9 17.46 1.96 -16.98
N VAL A 10 17.88 3.21 -17.12
CA VAL A 10 17.25 4.18 -18.02
C VAL A 10 17.43 3.77 -19.47
N GLU A 11 18.59 3.24 -19.87
CA GLU A 11 18.80 2.74 -21.24
C GLU A 11 17.98 1.47 -21.52
N ALA A 12 17.86 0.58 -20.53
CA ALA A 12 17.14 -0.68 -20.72
C ALA A 12 15.61 -0.51 -20.79
N SER A 13 15.02 0.30 -19.91
CA SER A 13 13.58 0.61 -19.93
C SER A 13 13.27 1.91 -19.18
N PRO A 14 13.39 3.08 -19.85
CA PRO A 14 13.14 4.36 -19.21
C PRO A 14 11.73 4.49 -18.60
N PRO A 15 10.64 4.10 -19.30
CA PRO A 15 9.29 4.21 -18.74
C PRO A 15 9.07 3.36 -17.49
N SER A 16 9.64 2.15 -17.42
CA SER A 16 9.50 1.28 -16.24
C SER A 16 10.17 1.87 -15.00
N VAL A 17 11.36 2.46 -15.18
CA VAL A 17 12.10 3.12 -14.09
C VAL A 17 11.34 4.34 -13.59
N MET A 18 10.86 5.19 -14.51
CA MET A 18 10.08 6.38 -14.16
C MET A 18 8.78 6.01 -13.45
N MET A 19 8.04 5.04 -13.97
CA MET A 19 6.78 4.60 -13.37
C MET A 19 7.01 4.01 -11.98
N ARG A 20 8.03 3.17 -11.80
CA ARG A 20 8.38 2.63 -10.48
C ARG A 20 8.69 3.74 -9.48
N ALA A 21 9.54 4.71 -9.86
CA ALA A 21 9.88 5.83 -8.99
C ALA A 21 8.66 6.67 -8.61
N LEU A 22 7.75 6.90 -9.57
CA LEU A 22 6.49 7.60 -9.32
C LEU A 22 5.60 6.82 -8.35
N MET A 23 5.42 5.52 -8.58
CA MET A 23 4.60 4.66 -7.72
C MET A 23 5.16 4.58 -6.29
N GLU A 24 6.46 4.37 -6.13
CA GLU A 24 7.11 4.34 -4.81
C GLU A 24 6.96 5.68 -4.07
N ARG A 25 7.00 6.81 -4.79
CA ARG A 25 6.81 8.14 -4.21
C ARG A 25 5.35 8.46 -3.87
N ILE A 26 4.38 8.01 -4.67
CA ILE A 26 2.95 8.26 -4.46
C ILE A 26 2.44 7.38 -3.31
N PHE A 27 2.81 6.10 -3.30
CA PHE A 27 2.40 5.12 -2.29
C PHE A 27 3.37 5.01 -1.11
N ALA A 28 4.16 6.07 -0.85
CA ALA A 28 5.03 6.14 0.32
C ALA A 28 4.18 5.98 1.60
N PRO A 29 4.55 5.09 2.54
CA PRO A 29 3.74 4.80 3.73
C PRO A 29 3.34 6.06 4.51
N GLU A 30 4.27 7.01 4.66
CA GLU A 30 4.05 8.25 5.41
C GLU A 30 2.97 9.11 4.76
N LYS A 31 2.87 9.11 3.43
CA LYS A 31 1.83 9.87 2.71
C LYS A 31 0.47 9.20 2.81
N LEU A 32 0.43 7.88 2.70
CA LEU A 32 -0.80 7.11 2.81
C LEU A 32 -1.38 7.25 4.21
N ASP A 33 -0.54 7.09 5.24
CA ASP A 33 -0.98 7.22 6.62
C ASP A 33 -1.37 8.68 6.94
N ALA A 34 -0.65 9.69 6.43
CA ALA A 34 -1.07 11.09 6.57
C ALA A 34 -2.40 11.40 5.87
N LEU A 35 -2.65 10.86 4.68
CA LEU A 35 -3.93 10.98 3.97
C LEU A 35 -5.06 10.37 4.80
N PHE A 36 -4.81 9.21 5.39
CA PHE A 36 -5.78 8.54 6.25
C PHE A 36 -6.12 9.40 7.48
N GLU A 37 -5.12 9.89 8.21
CA GLU A 37 -5.31 10.72 9.41
C GLU A 37 -6.05 12.03 9.10
N GLN A 38 -5.88 12.59 7.90
CA GLN A 38 -6.58 13.82 7.47
C GLN A 38 -8.03 13.60 7.05
N THR A 39 -8.36 12.39 6.59
CA THR A 39 -9.64 12.11 5.92
C THR A 39 -10.59 11.27 6.75
N ALA A 40 -10.08 10.40 7.64
CA ALA A 40 -10.90 9.50 8.42
C ALA A 40 -11.69 10.26 9.49
N GLU A 41 -13.02 10.11 9.50
CA GLU A 41 -13.87 10.74 10.51
C GLU A 41 -14.12 9.82 11.70
N ARG A 42 -14.20 8.51 11.47
CA ARG A 42 -14.59 7.50 12.47
C ARG A 42 -13.54 6.42 12.65
N GLN A 43 -12.83 6.07 11.59
CA GLN A 43 -11.83 5.01 11.64
C GLN A 43 -10.49 5.54 12.17
N TYR A 44 -9.95 4.87 13.19
CA TYR A 44 -8.69 5.25 13.82
C TYR A 44 -7.55 4.30 13.46
N THR A 45 -6.33 4.78 13.60
CA THR A 45 -5.10 4.00 13.48
C THR A 45 -4.73 3.50 14.88
N ARG A 46 -4.97 2.21 15.18
CA ARG A 46 -4.52 1.57 16.43
C ARG A 46 -3.42 0.55 16.16
N GLU A 47 -3.77 -0.64 15.67
CA GLU A 47 -2.83 -1.75 15.50
C GLU A 47 -2.47 -2.02 14.03
N LEU A 48 -3.17 -1.39 13.09
CA LEU A 48 -2.98 -1.57 11.65
C LEU A 48 -3.03 -0.23 10.91
N LEU A 49 -1.90 0.12 10.29
CA LEU A 49 -1.72 1.31 9.47
C LEU A 49 -2.48 1.20 8.15
N PHE A 50 -2.86 2.34 7.57
CA PHE A 50 -3.52 2.36 6.27
C PHE A 50 -2.57 1.93 5.15
N SER A 51 -1.31 2.38 5.22
CA SER A 51 -0.24 1.96 4.33
C SER A 51 -0.06 0.43 4.26
N SER A 52 -0.22 -0.27 5.40
CA SER A 52 -0.16 -1.73 5.46
C SER A 52 -1.33 -2.40 4.73
N ILE A 53 -2.52 -1.81 4.80
CA ILE A 53 -3.70 -2.31 4.06
C ILE A 53 -3.53 -2.08 2.56
N VAL A 54 -3.08 -0.90 2.16
CA VAL A 54 -2.81 -0.57 0.75
C VAL A 54 -1.74 -1.52 0.19
N GLY A 55 -0.69 -1.81 0.96
CA GLY A 55 0.33 -2.80 0.59
C GLY A 55 -0.25 -4.21 0.39
N LEU A 56 -1.07 -4.68 1.34
CA LEU A 56 -1.76 -5.97 1.20
C LEU A 56 -2.69 -6.00 -0.02
N MET A 57 -3.49 -4.95 -0.22
CA MET A 57 -4.42 -4.85 -1.34
C MET A 57 -3.68 -4.80 -2.67
N SER A 58 -2.52 -4.16 -2.74
CA SER A 58 -1.67 -4.13 -3.95
C SER A 58 -1.32 -5.54 -4.41
N LEU A 59 -1.00 -6.46 -3.50
CA LEU A 59 -0.72 -7.86 -3.85
C LEU A 59 -1.94 -8.59 -4.40
N VAL A 60 -3.14 -8.23 -3.92
CA VAL A 60 -4.39 -8.85 -4.37
C VAL A 60 -4.81 -8.31 -5.74
N VAL A 61 -4.83 -6.98 -5.91
CA VAL A 61 -5.27 -6.35 -7.16
C VAL A 61 -4.30 -6.57 -8.32
N SER A 62 -3.00 -6.74 -8.03
CA SER A 62 -2.01 -7.15 -9.03
C SER A 62 -2.01 -8.65 -9.34
N GLY A 63 -2.88 -9.44 -8.69
CA GLY A 63 -3.00 -10.89 -8.94
C GLY A 63 -1.88 -11.75 -8.35
N ILE A 64 -0.98 -11.18 -7.52
CA ILE A 64 0.09 -11.93 -6.83
C ILE A 64 -0.53 -12.92 -5.83
N HIS A 65 -1.60 -12.49 -5.16
CA HIS A 65 -2.41 -13.36 -4.31
C HIS A 65 -3.87 -13.35 -4.76
N PRO A 66 -4.55 -14.52 -4.79
CA PRO A 66 -5.91 -14.62 -5.33
C PRO A 66 -6.99 -14.03 -4.41
N SER A 67 -6.64 -13.66 -3.17
CA SER A 67 -7.58 -13.06 -2.22
C SER A 67 -6.86 -12.35 -1.08
N VAL A 68 -7.59 -11.48 -0.37
CA VAL A 68 -7.16 -10.86 0.90
C VAL A 68 -6.72 -11.92 1.92
N SER A 69 -7.46 -13.03 2.01
CA SER A 69 -7.14 -14.13 2.94
C SER A 69 -5.82 -14.82 2.58
N ALA A 70 -5.56 -15.03 1.29
CA ALA A 70 -4.30 -15.59 0.82
C ALA A 70 -3.12 -14.64 1.07
N ALA A 71 -3.30 -13.35 0.81
CA ALA A 71 -2.30 -12.32 1.09
C ALA A 71 -2.01 -12.18 2.58
N TYR A 72 -3.05 -12.16 3.43
CA TYR A 72 -2.89 -12.16 4.89
C TYR A 72 -2.10 -13.38 5.36
N LYS A 73 -2.40 -14.58 4.85
CA LYS A 73 -1.67 -15.81 5.25
C LYS A 73 -0.19 -15.74 4.86
N ALA A 74 0.14 -15.16 3.70
CA ALA A 74 1.52 -14.96 3.27
C ALA A 74 2.28 -13.95 4.13
N LEU A 75 1.58 -12.93 4.64
CA LEU A 75 2.17 -11.81 5.39
C LEU A 75 1.83 -11.81 6.89
N GLU A 76 1.29 -12.90 7.43
CA GLU A 76 0.71 -12.94 8.78
C GLU A 76 1.70 -12.46 9.86
N LYS A 77 2.97 -12.86 9.75
CA LYS A 77 4.04 -12.44 10.66
C LYS A 77 4.39 -10.94 10.57
N LEU A 78 4.20 -10.34 9.39
CA LEU A 78 4.52 -8.95 9.12
C LEU A 78 3.35 -8.02 9.49
N ILE A 79 2.11 -8.48 9.31
CA ILE A 79 0.89 -7.70 9.58
C ILE A 79 0.66 -7.54 11.08
N GLY A 80 1.03 -8.55 11.90
CA GLY A 80 1.05 -8.44 13.36
C GLY A 80 -0.33 -8.33 14.04
N VAL A 81 -1.42 -8.27 13.29
CA VAL A 81 -2.80 -8.26 13.80
C VAL A 81 -3.56 -9.52 13.39
N SER A 82 -4.61 -9.84 14.14
CA SER A 82 -5.47 -10.98 13.84
C SER A 82 -6.24 -10.80 12.52
N ARG A 83 -6.59 -11.91 11.86
CA ARG A 83 -7.44 -11.89 10.66
C ARG A 83 -8.76 -11.12 10.86
N PRO A 84 -9.52 -11.30 11.96
CA PRO A 84 -10.70 -10.47 12.22
C PRO A 84 -10.40 -8.97 12.32
N ALA A 85 -9.28 -8.58 12.94
CA ALA A 85 -8.88 -7.18 13.03
C ALA A 85 -8.57 -6.58 11.64
N LEU A 86 -7.88 -7.33 10.77
CA LEU A 86 -7.66 -6.93 9.38
C LEU A 86 -8.99 -6.68 8.65
N TYR A 87 -9.91 -7.65 8.70
CA TYR A 87 -11.21 -7.52 8.02
C TYR A 87 -12.08 -6.41 8.62
N SER A 88 -12.03 -6.20 9.93
CA SER A 88 -12.73 -5.08 10.57
C SER A 88 -12.23 -3.74 10.05
N LYS A 89 -10.91 -3.57 9.88
CA LYS A 89 -10.31 -2.35 9.35
C LYS A 89 -10.60 -2.16 7.85
N LEU A 90 -10.60 -3.23 7.06
CA LEU A 90 -11.01 -3.19 5.64
C LEU A 90 -12.48 -2.80 5.48
N ASN A 91 -13.37 -3.43 6.25
CA ASN A 91 -14.81 -3.19 6.17
C ASN A 91 -15.21 -1.81 6.72
N GLY A 92 -14.39 -1.23 7.60
CA GLY A 92 -14.61 0.10 8.16
C GLY A 92 -14.01 1.23 7.33
N LEU A 93 -13.35 0.96 6.18
CA LEU A 93 -12.81 2.00 5.32
C LEU A 93 -13.93 2.89 4.79
N GLU A 94 -13.84 4.17 5.14
CA GLU A 94 -14.80 5.19 4.75
C GLU A 94 -14.65 5.52 3.27
N PRO A 95 -15.74 5.68 2.49
CA PRO A 95 -15.68 6.04 1.08
C PRO A 95 -14.86 7.30 0.79
N ALA A 96 -14.87 8.27 1.71
CA ALA A 96 -14.10 9.50 1.62
C ALA A 96 -12.58 9.25 1.53
N ILE A 97 -12.07 8.21 2.22
CA ILE A 97 -10.65 7.84 2.18
C ILE A 97 -10.27 7.34 0.79
N SER A 98 -11.11 6.49 0.19
CA SER A 98 -10.91 6.02 -1.18
C SER A 98 -10.98 7.17 -2.18
N GLN A 99 -11.89 8.14 -1.97
CA GLN A 99 -11.99 9.34 -2.80
C GLN A 99 -10.77 10.25 -2.65
N ALA A 100 -10.19 10.40 -1.47
CA ALA A 100 -9.00 11.21 -1.28
C ALA A 100 -7.75 10.64 -1.98
N LEU A 101 -7.76 9.32 -2.29
CA LEU A 101 -6.66 8.63 -2.94
C LEU A 101 -6.64 8.80 -4.47
N VAL A 102 -7.78 9.10 -5.12
CA VAL A 102 -7.94 9.16 -6.60
C VAL A 102 -8.44 10.51 -7.08
#